data_AF-A0A521T358-F1
#
_entry.id   AF-A0A521T358-F1
#
_cell.length_a   1.000
_cell.length_b   1.000
_cell.length_c   1.000
_cell.angle_alpha   90.00
_cell.angle_beta   90.00
_cell.angle_gamma   90.00
#
_symmetry.space_group_name_H-M   'P 1'
#
loop_
_entity.id
_entity.type
_entity.pdbx_description
1 polymer ?
#
loop_
_entity_poly.entity_id
_entity_poly.type
_entity_poly.pdbx_seq_one_letter_code
_entity_poly.pdbx_strand_id
1 'polypeptide(L)' 'MMSSPFGSQSRTQTLVALALMETSYPRELARLLGTAVNNVQSALRSLERDGLVVVRSVGRTRVFQ' A
#
# COMPACT_ATOMS: atom_id res chain seq x y z
N MET A 1 -15.84 -9.45 -4.83
CA MET A 1 -16.54 -8.16 -4.80
C MET A 1 -15.50 -7.07 -4.69
N MET A 2 -15.49 -6.08 -5.59
CA MET A 2 -14.61 -4.92 -5.48
C MET A 2 -15.02 -4.11 -4.25
N SER A 3 -14.10 -3.98 -3.29
CA SER A 3 -14.31 -3.11 -2.13
C SER A 3 -14.12 -1.65 -2.58
N SER A 4 -14.78 -0.69 -1.92
CA SER A 4 -14.52 0.73 -2.19
C SER A 4 -13.01 1.03 -2.11
N PRO A 5 -12.40 1.72 -3.11
CA PRO A 5 -10.98 2.04 -3.11
C PRO A 5 -10.57 2.86 -1.87
N PHE A 6 -11.53 3.57 -1.29
CA PHE A 6 -11.38 4.44 -0.13
C PHE A 6 -12.12 3.93 1.12
N GLY A 7 -12.34 2.61 1.22
CA GLY A 7 -13.21 2.01 2.25
C GLY A 7 -12.72 2.10 3.70
N SER A 8 -11.43 2.41 3.94
CA SER A 8 -10.90 2.65 5.29
C SER A 8 -9.83 3.73 5.26
N GLN A 9 -9.66 4.46 6.37
CA GLN A 9 -8.67 5.53 6.48
C GLN A 9 -7.26 5.03 6.13
N SER A 10 -6.88 3.86 6.63
CA SER A 10 -5.57 3.25 6.32
C SER A 10 -5.42 2.86 4.85
N ARG A 11 -6.48 2.38 4.17
CA ARG A 11 -6.44 2.12 2.72
C ARG A 11 -6.23 3.41 1.95
N THR A 12 -7.05 4.42 2.23
CA THR A 12 -6.99 5.71 1.56
C THR A 12 -5.62 6.36 1.72
N GLN A 13 -5.11 6.44 2.95
CA GLN A 13 -3.81 7.02 3.23
C GLN A 13 -2.67 6.25 2.56
N THR A 14 -2.72 4.92 2.58
CA THR A 14 -1.70 4.08 1.93
C THR A 14 -1.71 4.26 0.41
N LEU A 15 -2.88 4.29 -0.21
CA LEU A 15 -3.03 4.45 -1.66
C LEU A 15 -2.56 5.84 -2.11
N VAL A 16 -2.98 6.90 -1.40
CA VAL A 16 -2.56 8.28 -1.71
C VAL A 16 -1.06 8.44 -1.52
N ALA A 17 -0.49 7.93 -0.42
CA ALA A 17 0.95 7.99 -0.18
C ALA A 17 1.74 7.25 -1.27
N LEU A 18 1.29 6.06 -1.66
CA LEU A 18 1.93 5.31 -2.74
C LEU A 18 1.86 6.06 -4.08
N ALA A 19 0.69 6.63 -4.42
CA ALA A 19 0.52 7.41 -5.64
C ALA A 19 1.43 8.64 -5.70
N LEU A 20 1.69 9.29 -4.56
CA LEU A 20 2.63 10.41 -4.47
C LEU A 20 4.11 10.00 -4.59
N MET A 21 4.44 8.78 -4.15
CA MET A 21 5.79 8.24 -4.22
C MET A 21 6.08 7.50 -5.53
N GLU A 22 5.06 7.26 -6.36
CA GLU A 22 5.02 6.40 -7.57
C GLU A 22 5.36 4.93 -7.32
N THR A 23 6.35 4.64 -6.49
CA THR A 23 6.82 3.30 -6.16
C THR A 23 7.45 3.34 -4.77
N SER A 24 7.05 2.44 -3.88
CA SER A 24 7.61 2.43 -2.51
C SER A 24 7.51 1.06 -1.82
N TYR A 25 8.16 0.97 -0.67
CA TYR A 25 8.18 -0.19 0.21
C TYR A 25 7.23 0.02 1.39
N PRO A 26 6.62 -1.06 1.96
CA PRO A 26 5.72 -0.93 3.11
C PRO A 26 6.33 -0.20 4.31
N ARG A 27 7.65 -0.32 4.50
CA ARG A 27 8.38 0.33 5.60
C ARG A 27 8.51 1.85 5.42
N GLU A 28 8.69 2.30 4.19
CA GLU A 28 8.77 3.74 3.87
C GLU A 28 7.41 4.39 4.01
N LEU A 29 6.38 3.76 3.43
CA LEU A 29 4.99 4.18 3.57
C LEU A 29 4.57 4.26 5.05
N ALA A 30 4.95 3.28 5.88
CA ALA A 30 4.67 3.29 7.30
C ALA A 30 5.36 4.45 8.04
N ARG A 31 6.62 4.75 7.70
CA ARG A 31 7.36 5.91 8.25
C ARG A 31 6.71 7.22 7.84
N LEU A 32 6.34 7.37 6.57
CA LEU A 32 5.69 8.57 6.03
C LEU A 32 4.33 8.81 6.69
N LEU A 33 3.55 7.74 6.89
CA LEU A 33 2.22 7.82 7.49
C LEU A 33 2.22 7.87 9.02
N GLY A 34 3.37 7.66 9.66
CA GLY A 34 3.47 7.57 11.13
C GLY A 34 2.67 6.41 11.72
N THR A 35 2.56 5.29 11.01
CA THR A 35 1.76 4.11 11.44
C THR A 35 2.58 2.84 11.50
N ALA A 36 2.02 1.77 12.08
CA ALA A 36 2.66 0.47 12.10
C ALA A 36 2.73 -0.15 10.69
N VAL A 37 3.87 -0.77 10.37
CA VAL A 37 4.09 -1.47 9.07
C VAL A 37 3.01 -2.52 8.79
N ASN A 38 2.50 -3.20 9.83
CA ASN A 38 1.46 -4.20 9.69
C ASN A 38 0.15 -3.61 9.13
N ASN A 39 -0.19 -2.37 9.50
CA ASN A 39 -1.40 -1.69 9.01
C ASN A 39 -1.25 -1.39 7.52
N VAL A 40 -0.11 -0.84 7.12
CA VAL A 40 0.23 -0.57 5.72
C VAL A 40 0.24 -1.86 4.89
N GLN A 41 0.87 -2.94 5.39
CA GLN A 41 0.88 -4.21 4.68
C GLN A 41 -0.53 -4.81 4.52
N SER A 42 -1.40 -4.66 5.53
CA SER A 42 -2.79 -5.11 5.43
C SER A 42 -3.56 -4.31 4.37
N ALA A 43 -3.37 -2.99 4.35
CA ALA A 43 -3.95 -2.10 3.34
C ALA A 43 -3.46 -2.46 1.93
N LEU A 44 -2.14 -2.60 1.72
CA LEU A 44 -1.55 -2.97 0.43
C LEU A 44 -2.05 -4.33 -0.07
N ARG A 45 -2.13 -5.36 0.78
CA ARG A 45 -2.72 -6.66 0.39
C ARG A 45 -4.18 -6.53 -0.03
N SER A 46 -4.93 -5.65 0.64
CA SER A 46 -6.32 -5.42 0.27
C SER A 46 -6.46 -4.67 -1.05
N LEU A 47 -5.61 -3.66 -1.29
CA LEU A 47 -5.57 -2.90 -2.53
C LEU A 47 -5.10 -3.78 -3.71
N GLU A 48 -4.12 -4.65 -3.49
CA GLU A 48 -3.61 -5.61 -4.48
C GLU A 48 -4.70 -6.60 -4.90
N ARG A 49 -5.45 -7.14 -3.92
CA ARG A 49 -6.61 -8.02 -4.20
C ARG A 49 -7.71 -7.35 -5.02
N ASP A 50 -7.88 -6.03 -4.86
CA ASP A 50 -8.85 -5.25 -5.63
C ASP A 50 -8.26 -4.71 -6.95
N GLY A 51 -7.00 -5.03 -7.28
CA GLY A 51 -6.33 -4.62 -8.52
C GLY A 51 -5.90 -3.15 -8.57
N LEU A 52 -5.86 -2.47 -7.43
CA LEU A 52 -5.55 -1.03 -7.34
C LEU A 52 -4.06 -0.72 -7.19
N VAL A 53 -3.28 -1.71 -6.76
CA VAL A 53 -1.82 -1.63 -6.68
C VAL A 53 -1.25 -2.94 -7.18
N VAL A 54 -0.03 -2.90 -7.68
CA VAL A 54 0.72 -4.06 -8.15
C VAL A 54 1.97 -4.24 -7.31
N VAL A 55 2.31 -5.49 -7.04
CA VAL A 55 3.57 -5.83 -6.37
C VAL A 55 4.61 -6.25 -7.40
N ARG A 56 5.83 -5.73 -7.25
CA ARG A 56 7.00 -6.14 -8.02
C ARG A 56 8.07 -6.67 -7.09
N SER A 57 8.67 -7.80 -7.44
CA SER A 57 9.83 -8.32 -6.71
C SER A 57 11.10 -7.67 -7.25
N VAL A 58 11.84 -6.96 -6.39
CA VAL A 58 13.19 -6.47 -6.66
C VAL A 58 14.14 -7.27 -5.78
N GLY A 59 14.77 -8.30 -6.37
CA GLY A 59 15.54 -9.30 -5.63
C GLY A 59 14.65 -10.09 -4.67
N ARG A 60 14.95 -10.01 -3.35
CA ARG A 60 14.14 -10.63 -2.28
C ARG A 60 13.08 -9.69 -1.69
N THR A 61 13.03 -8.44 -2.15
CA THR A 61 12.17 -7.40 -1.55
C THR A 61 10.95 -7.15 -2.43
N ARG A 62 9.78 -7.00 -1.80
CA ARG A 62 8.53 -6.64 -2.47
C ARG A 62 8.37 -5.12 -2.48
N VAL A 63 8.20 -4.58 -3.67
CA VAL A 63 7.96 -3.16 -3.97
C VAL A 63 6.53 -3.02 -4.47
N PHE A 64 5.86 -1.93 -4.12
CA PHE A 64 4.51 -1.66 -4.58
C PHE A 64 4.51 -0.45 -5.51
N GLN A 65 3.62 -0.48 -6.50
CA GLN A 65 3.33 0.56 -7.49
C GLN A 65 1.81 0.69 -7.63
#